data_AF-A0A8C9D0B8-F1
#
_entry.id   AF-A0A8C9D0B8-F1
#
_cell.length_a   1.000
_cell.length_b   1.000
_cell.length_c   1.000
_cell.angle_alpha   90.00
_cell.angle_beta   90.00
_cell.angle_gamma   90.00
#
_symmetry.space_group_name_H-M   'P 1'
#
loop_
_entity.id
_entity.type
_entity.pdbx_description
1 polymer ?
#
loop_
_entity_poly.entity_id
_entity_poly.type
_entity_poly.pdbx_seq_one_letter_code
_entity_poly.pdbx_strand_id
1 'polypeptide(L)'
;MLQRKGHSSKQDNLAVTAVALQDHILHDLQLRNLSIADPSKTKAQQRDTRSKSLKRNTKAVVDTGLKTTVQGPKVEDPEKEYVLDPKPPPLTLAQKLGLFEPPPLPLSSEEWENVKQRSITQGDSTQPCPICKEEFELRPQVLLSCSHVFHRACLQAFEKFANKKTCPLCRKNQYQTRVIHDGARLFKVKCATRIQASWRGHVVRKWYRDLRRTVPPTDAKLRRKFFEGKFTEISRRILCSYNTNIEELFSEIDHCLAINRSVLQQLEDRCGHELTDGDWEKIQIRALHRETHECPICLTPLPTSGDCRQDPVEMLCGQPSREMVLLSCSHVFHHTCLLALEEFSLGDSSPFHACPLCRSCYQKKILEC
;
A
#
# COMPACT_ATOMS: atom_id res chain seq x y z
N MET A 1 -56.41 94.08 -30.78
CA MET A 1 -56.02 92.67 -31.02
C MET A 1 -56.04 91.92 -29.70
N LEU A 2 -56.73 90.78 -29.67
CA LEU A 2 -57.01 89.96 -28.48
C LEU A 2 -55.74 89.29 -27.93
N GLN A 3 -55.42 89.51 -26.65
CA GLN A 3 -54.48 88.65 -25.92
C GLN A 3 -55.24 87.47 -25.31
N ARG A 4 -55.02 86.26 -25.84
CA ARG A 4 -55.45 85.00 -25.21
C ARG A 4 -54.46 84.66 -24.09
N LYS A 5 -54.94 84.64 -22.84
CA LYS A 5 -54.25 84.06 -21.68
C LYS A 5 -54.15 82.53 -21.87
N GLY A 6 -52.93 82.02 -22.01
CA GLY A 6 -52.66 80.59 -22.05
C GLY A 6 -52.76 79.98 -20.65
N HIS A 7 -53.80 79.16 -20.44
CA HIS A 7 -53.81 78.15 -19.39
C HIS A 7 -53.04 76.93 -19.91
N SER A 8 -51.81 76.66 -19.45
CA SER A 8 -51.05 75.47 -19.91
C SER A 8 -50.41 74.67 -18.78
N SER A 9 -49.87 75.30 -17.72
CA SER A 9 -49.03 74.58 -16.75
C SER A 9 -49.76 73.57 -15.84
N LYS A 10 -51.09 73.63 -15.74
CA LYS A 10 -51.87 72.66 -14.92
C LYS A 10 -52.27 71.40 -15.69
N GLN A 11 -52.47 71.49 -17.01
CA GLN A 11 -52.84 70.33 -17.83
C GLN A 11 -51.64 69.41 -18.10
N ASP A 12 -50.45 69.98 -18.26
CA ASP A 12 -49.22 69.22 -18.51
C ASP A 12 -48.86 68.30 -17.33
N ASN A 13 -49.10 68.76 -16.09
CA ASN A 13 -48.89 67.95 -14.89
C ASN A 13 -49.93 66.82 -14.73
N LEU A 14 -51.17 67.03 -15.19
CA LEU A 14 -52.23 66.02 -15.13
C LEU A 14 -52.01 64.89 -16.14
N ALA A 15 -51.49 65.21 -17.33
CA ALA A 15 -51.16 64.20 -18.32
C ALA A 15 -50.01 63.30 -17.84
N VAL A 16 -48.95 63.89 -17.27
CA VAL A 16 -47.81 63.14 -16.73
C VAL A 16 -48.21 62.27 -15.54
N THR A 17 -49.06 62.75 -14.63
CA THR A 17 -49.55 61.94 -13.51
C THR A 17 -50.48 60.83 -13.96
N ALA A 18 -51.36 61.06 -14.94
CA ALA A 18 -52.23 60.02 -15.50
C ALA A 18 -51.44 58.91 -16.21
N VAL A 19 -50.42 59.28 -17.01
CA VAL A 19 -49.53 58.32 -17.68
C VAL A 19 -48.70 57.54 -16.64
N ALA A 20 -48.18 58.22 -15.62
CA ALA A 20 -47.47 57.57 -14.53
C ALA A 20 -48.37 56.56 -13.78
N LEU A 21 -49.63 56.91 -13.52
CA LEU A 21 -50.62 56.05 -12.87
C LEU A 21 -50.93 54.80 -13.71
N GLN A 22 -51.16 54.97 -15.02
CA GLN A 22 -51.43 53.86 -15.94
C GLN A 22 -50.23 52.91 -16.05
N ASP A 23 -49.02 53.46 -16.19
CA ASP A 23 -47.77 52.68 -16.21
C ASP A 23 -47.58 51.88 -14.91
N HIS A 24 -47.86 52.50 -13.76
CA HIS A 24 -47.78 51.84 -12.46
C HIS A 24 -48.79 50.68 -12.33
N ILE A 25 -50.05 50.88 -12.72
CA ILE A 25 -51.08 49.83 -12.69
C ILE A 25 -50.71 48.66 -13.62
N LEU A 26 -50.16 48.94 -14.80
CA LEU A 26 -49.69 47.90 -15.73
C LEU A 26 -48.48 47.12 -15.18
N HIS A 27 -47.59 47.79 -14.44
CA HIS A 27 -46.45 47.18 -13.78
C HIS A 27 -46.84 46.34 -12.55
N ASP A 28 -47.80 46.81 -11.76
CA ASP A 28 -48.27 46.13 -10.53
C ASP A 28 -49.10 44.87 -10.87
N LEU A 29 -49.92 44.94 -11.92
CA LEU A 29 -50.72 43.81 -12.41
C LEU A 29 -49.93 42.84 -13.33
N GLN A 30 -48.63 43.09 -13.58
CA GLN A 30 -47.78 42.30 -14.49
C GLN A 30 -48.32 42.14 -15.93
N LEU A 31 -49.22 43.04 -16.37
CA LEU A 31 -49.93 42.94 -17.66
C LEU A 31 -49.09 43.32 -18.88
N ARG A 32 -47.86 43.80 -18.69
CA ARG A 32 -46.96 44.24 -19.77
C ARG A 32 -46.59 43.13 -20.77
N ASN A 33 -46.82 41.86 -20.41
CA ASN A 33 -46.56 40.71 -21.27
C ASN A 33 -47.72 40.38 -22.24
N LEU A 34 -48.80 41.17 -22.28
CA LEU A 34 -50.02 40.86 -23.07
C LEU A 34 -50.38 41.91 -24.15
N SER A 35 -49.59 42.97 -24.37
CA SER A 35 -49.89 43.98 -25.39
C SER A 35 -49.00 43.88 -26.65
N ILE A 36 -49.57 43.23 -27.67
CA ILE A 36 -49.51 43.41 -29.14
C ILE A 36 -48.31 44.20 -29.76
N ALA A 37 -47.64 43.52 -30.73
CA ALA A 37 -46.73 43.94 -31.83
C ALA A 37 -46.70 45.45 -32.21
N ASP A 38 -45.62 46.11 -32.68
CA ASP A 38 -44.33 45.83 -33.37
C ASP A 38 -43.55 47.20 -33.40
N PRO A 39 -42.44 47.50 -34.14
CA PRO A 39 -41.45 46.68 -34.86
C PRO A 39 -39.96 46.99 -34.50
N SER A 40 -39.11 46.03 -34.85
CA SER A 40 -37.66 46.06 -35.11
C SER A 40 -36.90 47.41 -35.02
N LYS A 41 -35.88 47.46 -34.14
CA LYS A 41 -34.64 48.23 -34.39
C LYS A 41 -33.39 47.42 -34.04
N THR A 42 -32.69 47.07 -35.11
CA THR A 42 -31.34 46.57 -35.27
C THR A 42 -30.34 47.26 -34.35
N LYS A 43 -29.55 46.50 -33.57
CA LYS A 43 -28.31 46.99 -32.97
C LYS A 43 -27.18 45.99 -33.18
N ALA A 44 -26.17 46.47 -33.90
CA ALA A 44 -24.90 45.82 -34.16
C ALA A 44 -24.11 45.59 -32.85
N GLN A 45 -23.48 44.41 -32.75
CA GLN A 45 -22.42 44.14 -31.78
C GLN A 45 -21.09 44.05 -32.53
N GLN A 46 -20.24 45.05 -32.35
CA GLN A 46 -18.82 44.98 -32.68
C GLN A 46 -18.12 44.00 -31.74
N ARG A 47 -17.47 42.99 -32.32
CA ARG A 47 -16.45 42.16 -31.68
C ARG A 47 -15.10 42.85 -31.86
N ASP A 48 -14.46 43.25 -30.77
CA ASP A 48 -13.04 43.57 -30.76
C ASP A 48 -12.26 42.55 -29.95
N THR A 49 -11.72 41.58 -30.68
CA THR A 49 -10.62 40.69 -30.29
C THR A 49 -9.33 41.51 -30.28
N ARG A 50 -8.67 41.66 -29.13
CA ARG A 50 -7.30 42.18 -29.08
C ARG A 50 -6.39 41.25 -28.29
N SER A 51 -5.55 40.56 -29.04
CA SER A 51 -4.47 39.67 -28.63
C SER A 51 -3.36 40.44 -27.88
N LYS A 52 -2.94 39.94 -26.72
CA LYS A 52 -1.74 40.42 -26.01
C LYS A 52 -0.59 39.47 -26.25
N SER A 53 0.55 40.05 -26.61
CA SER A 53 1.79 39.41 -26.99
C SER A 53 2.49 38.73 -25.81
N LEU A 54 3.03 37.54 -26.07
CA LEU A 54 3.93 36.81 -25.18
C LEU A 54 5.34 37.38 -25.32
N LYS A 55 5.88 37.98 -24.25
CA LYS A 55 7.33 38.24 -24.13
C LYS A 55 7.95 37.19 -23.22
N ARG A 56 8.79 36.38 -23.86
CA ARG A 56 9.68 35.34 -23.29
C ARG A 56 10.92 36.03 -22.72
N ASN A 57 11.24 35.78 -21.45
CA ASN A 57 12.56 36.01 -20.87
C ASN A 57 12.78 35.01 -19.72
N THR A 58 13.47 33.91 -20.03
CA THR A 58 13.93 32.88 -19.10
C THR A 58 15.25 33.29 -18.48
N LYS A 59 15.33 33.32 -17.14
CA LYS A 59 16.59 33.19 -16.38
C LYS A 59 16.41 32.09 -15.33
N ALA A 60 17.34 31.13 -15.32
CA ALA A 60 17.39 30.04 -14.36
C ALA A 60 17.81 30.58 -12.99
N VAL A 61 17.08 30.20 -11.94
CA VAL A 61 17.40 30.48 -10.54
C VAL A 61 17.24 29.19 -9.75
N VAL A 62 18.26 28.90 -8.95
CA VAL A 62 18.48 27.65 -8.20
C VAL A 62 17.53 27.56 -7.00
N ASP A 63 16.99 26.36 -6.77
CA ASP A 63 16.03 26.01 -5.72
C ASP A 63 16.66 26.07 -4.32
N THR A 64 16.36 27.13 -3.57
CA THR A 64 16.56 27.18 -2.11
C THR A 64 15.19 27.14 -1.45
N GLY A 65 14.83 25.98 -0.91
CA GLY A 65 13.51 25.60 -0.42
C GLY A 65 12.95 26.38 0.78
N LEU A 66 12.80 27.70 0.65
CA LEU A 66 12.12 28.57 1.61
C LEU A 66 11.05 29.39 0.88
N LYS A 67 9.80 28.92 0.92
CA LYS A 67 8.66 29.58 0.26
C LYS A 67 8.26 30.86 1.00
N THR A 68 8.76 32.01 0.53
CA THR A 68 8.14 33.32 0.77
C THR A 68 6.91 33.43 -0.11
N THR A 69 5.75 33.69 0.49
CA THR A 69 4.46 33.82 -0.21
C THR A 69 4.46 34.99 -1.18
N VAL A 70 4.51 34.70 -2.47
CA VAL A 70 4.18 35.65 -3.55
C VAL A 70 2.66 35.78 -3.61
N GLN A 71 2.14 36.99 -3.43
CA GLN A 71 0.73 37.31 -3.65
C GLN A 71 0.38 37.08 -5.12
N GLY A 72 -0.35 35.99 -5.38
CA GLY A 72 -0.98 35.73 -6.67
C GLY A 72 -2.14 36.70 -6.94
N PRO A 73 -2.73 36.64 -8.16
CA PRO A 73 -3.88 37.46 -8.53
C PRO A 73 -4.98 37.29 -7.50
N LYS A 74 -5.65 38.38 -7.11
CA LYS A 74 -6.73 38.43 -6.12
C LYS A 74 -7.83 37.43 -6.49
N VAL A 75 -7.70 36.18 -6.01
CA VAL A 75 -8.75 35.18 -6.04
C VAL A 75 -9.87 35.75 -5.20
N GLU A 76 -11.06 35.90 -5.78
CA GLU A 76 -12.23 36.33 -5.01
C GLU A 76 -12.38 35.41 -3.80
N ASP A 77 -12.50 36.01 -2.62
CA ASP A 77 -12.54 35.31 -1.34
C ASP A 77 -13.69 34.27 -1.36
N PRO A 78 -13.40 32.95 -1.22
CA PRO A 78 -14.44 31.93 -1.22
C PRO A 78 -15.43 32.07 -0.05
N GLU A 79 -15.14 32.94 0.91
CA GLU A 79 -16.00 33.25 2.06
C GLU A 79 -16.80 34.56 1.89
N LYS A 80 -16.88 35.14 0.68
CA LYS A 80 -17.59 36.39 0.43
C LYS A 80 -19.11 36.23 0.62
N GLU A 81 -19.62 36.89 1.65
CA GLU A 81 -21.05 36.93 1.97
C GLU A 81 -21.85 37.68 0.92
N TYR A 82 -23.03 37.15 0.57
CA TYR A 82 -23.91 37.74 -0.44
C TYR A 82 -25.38 37.67 -0.03
N VAL A 83 -26.17 38.64 -0.50
CA VAL A 83 -27.62 38.71 -0.29
C VAL A 83 -28.32 37.77 -1.28
N LEU A 84 -29.26 36.96 -0.80
CA LEU A 84 -30.00 35.99 -1.63
C LEU A 84 -31.23 36.59 -2.30
N ASP A 85 -31.82 37.64 -1.72
CA ASP A 85 -33.04 38.23 -2.25
C ASP A 85 -32.77 39.00 -3.56
N PRO A 86 -33.68 38.89 -4.55
CA PRO A 86 -33.55 39.60 -5.82
C PRO A 86 -33.58 41.11 -5.59
N LYS A 87 -32.79 41.85 -6.38
CA LYS A 87 -32.81 43.31 -6.36
C LYS A 87 -34.23 43.79 -6.71
N PRO A 88 -34.80 44.75 -5.97
CA PRO A 88 -36.13 45.27 -6.29
C PRO A 88 -36.14 45.90 -7.69
N PRO A 89 -37.28 45.81 -8.41
CA PRO A 89 -37.43 46.47 -9.71
C PRO A 89 -37.24 47.99 -9.56
N PRO A 90 -36.77 48.67 -10.62
CA PRO A 90 -36.60 50.12 -10.58
C PRO A 90 -37.93 50.81 -10.29
N LEU A 91 -37.88 51.88 -9.49
CA LEU A 91 -39.07 52.64 -9.10
C LEU A 91 -39.80 53.18 -10.33
N THR A 92 -41.10 52.94 -10.38
CA THR A 92 -42.00 53.48 -11.41
C THR A 92 -42.08 55.01 -11.31
N LEU A 93 -42.44 55.68 -12.41
CA LEU A 93 -42.59 57.13 -12.42
C LEU A 93 -43.63 57.60 -11.38
N ALA A 94 -44.71 56.85 -11.16
CA ALA A 94 -45.71 57.16 -10.14
C ALA A 94 -45.17 57.11 -8.71
N GLN A 95 -44.30 56.14 -8.40
CA GLN A 95 -43.61 56.06 -7.11
C GLN A 95 -42.63 57.22 -6.92
N LYS A 96 -41.94 57.64 -7.98
CA LYS A 96 -41.05 58.83 -7.94
C LYS A 96 -41.82 60.14 -7.75
N LEU A 97 -43.04 60.21 -8.26
CA LEU A 97 -43.95 61.36 -8.09
C LEU A 97 -44.73 61.33 -6.77
N GLY A 98 -44.52 60.32 -5.91
CA GLY A 98 -45.18 60.19 -4.62
C GLY A 98 -46.67 59.82 -4.68
N LEU A 99 -47.15 59.35 -5.84
CA LEU A 99 -48.54 58.88 -6.00
C LEU A 99 -48.78 57.51 -5.35
N PHE A 100 -47.71 56.71 -5.21
CA PHE A 100 -47.70 55.43 -4.50
C PHE A 100 -46.48 55.35 -3.60
N GLU A 101 -46.61 54.65 -2.47
CA GLU A 101 -45.49 54.41 -1.56
C GLU A 101 -44.41 53.56 -2.26
N PRO A 102 -43.13 53.96 -2.18
CA PRO A 102 -42.03 53.14 -2.70
C PRO A 102 -41.95 51.81 -1.93
N PRO A 103 -41.59 50.69 -2.59
CA PRO A 103 -41.32 49.44 -1.89
C PRO A 103 -40.21 49.64 -0.83
N PRO A 104 -40.27 48.90 0.29
CA PRO A 104 -39.28 49.03 1.35
C PRO A 104 -37.88 48.79 0.79
N LEU A 105 -36.98 49.73 1.08
CA LEU A 105 -35.61 49.69 0.58
C LEU A 105 -34.87 48.44 1.11
N PRO A 106 -34.01 47.82 0.29
CA PRO A 106 -33.12 46.78 0.77
C PRO A 106 -32.21 47.34 1.86
N LEU A 107 -31.88 46.51 2.86
CA LEU A 107 -31.00 46.93 3.94
C LEU A 107 -29.63 47.33 3.38
N SER A 108 -29.08 48.40 3.93
CA SER A 108 -27.73 48.86 3.57
C SER A 108 -26.66 47.87 4.07
N SER A 109 -25.46 47.93 3.50
CA SER A 109 -24.34 47.11 3.96
C SER A 109 -24.00 47.35 5.44
N GLU A 110 -24.16 48.58 5.92
CA GLU A 110 -23.93 48.97 7.32
C GLU A 110 -25.00 48.41 8.26
N GLU A 111 -26.26 48.43 7.84
CA GLU A 111 -27.36 47.82 8.59
C GLU A 111 -27.17 46.31 8.72
N TRP A 112 -26.69 45.65 7.66
CA TRP A 112 -26.34 44.24 7.72
C TRP A 112 -25.16 43.95 8.64
N GLU A 113 -24.15 44.82 8.70
CA GLU A 113 -23.06 44.68 9.66
C GLU A 113 -23.61 44.77 11.09
N ASN A 114 -24.52 45.72 11.37
CA ASN A 114 -25.18 45.82 12.67
C ASN A 114 -26.05 44.58 13.00
N VAL A 115 -26.72 43.98 12.01
CA VAL A 115 -27.45 42.71 12.18
C VAL A 115 -26.48 41.57 12.49
N LYS A 116 -25.34 41.50 11.79
CA LYS A 116 -24.30 40.50 11.99
C LYS A 116 -23.66 40.63 13.38
N GLN A 117 -23.30 41.84 13.79
CA GLN A 117 -22.76 42.11 15.13
C GLN A 117 -23.73 41.66 16.23
N ARG A 118 -25.03 41.93 16.08
CA ARG A 118 -26.06 41.43 17.01
C ARG A 118 -26.13 39.90 17.06
N SER A 119 -26.04 39.22 15.92
CA SER A 119 -26.03 37.76 15.87
C SER A 119 -24.76 37.17 16.51
N ILE A 120 -23.61 37.83 16.33
CA ILE A 120 -22.34 37.44 16.96
C ILE A 120 -22.39 37.60 18.48
N THR A 121 -22.94 38.72 18.99
CA THR A 121 -23.05 38.93 20.44
C THR A 121 -24.05 37.97 21.10
N GLN A 122 -25.11 37.59 20.39
CA GLN A 122 -26.05 36.55 20.83
C GLN A 122 -25.47 35.14 20.73
N GLY A 123 -24.43 34.95 19.91
CA GLY A 123 -23.77 33.67 19.71
C GLY A 123 -24.60 32.68 18.89
N ASP A 124 -25.50 33.17 18.03
CA ASP A 124 -26.44 32.33 17.27
C ASP A 124 -25.71 31.28 16.40
N SER A 125 -24.57 31.64 15.81
CA SER A 125 -23.75 30.73 15.00
C SER A 125 -23.04 29.63 15.80
N THR A 126 -23.01 29.75 17.14
CA THR A 126 -22.46 28.72 18.06
C THR A 126 -23.53 27.74 18.49
N GLN A 127 -24.79 28.19 18.57
CA GLN A 127 -25.94 27.35 18.91
C GLN A 127 -26.34 26.48 17.72
N PRO A 128 -27.00 25.32 17.94
CA PRO A 128 -27.51 24.51 16.85
C PRO A 128 -28.64 25.24 16.11
N CYS A 129 -28.86 24.87 14.85
CA CYS A 129 -29.95 25.41 14.04
C CYS A 129 -31.31 25.17 14.71
N PRO A 130 -32.14 26.19 14.94
CA PRO A 130 -33.41 26.02 15.66
C PRO A 130 -34.44 25.11 14.96
N ILE A 131 -34.29 24.87 13.66
CA ILE A 131 -35.22 24.05 12.87
C ILE A 131 -34.86 22.56 12.98
N CYS A 132 -33.61 22.19 12.72
CA CYS A 132 -33.17 20.78 12.72
C CYS A 132 -32.44 20.36 14.00
N LYS A 133 -32.08 21.30 14.88
CA LYS A 133 -31.32 21.09 16.12
C LYS A 133 -29.91 20.52 15.93
N GLU A 134 -29.35 20.64 14.74
CA GLU A 134 -27.98 20.22 14.41
C GLU A 134 -27.01 21.40 14.40
N GLU A 135 -25.72 21.14 14.67
CA GLU A 135 -24.66 22.14 14.50
C GLU A 135 -24.54 22.59 13.04
N PHE A 136 -24.07 23.82 12.82
CA PHE A 136 -23.97 24.37 11.47
C PHE A 136 -22.87 23.74 10.62
N GLU A 137 -21.77 23.30 11.26
CA GLU A 137 -20.62 22.65 10.61
C GLU A 137 -20.18 23.39 9.32
N LEU A 138 -20.00 22.68 8.21
CA LEU A 138 -19.63 23.22 6.90
C LEU A 138 -20.83 23.59 6.03
N ARG A 139 -22.07 23.45 6.53
CA ARG A 139 -23.27 23.69 5.73
C ARG A 139 -23.52 25.19 5.56
N PRO A 140 -24.07 25.62 4.41
CA PRO A 140 -24.34 27.04 4.16
C PRO A 140 -25.36 27.58 5.16
N GLN A 141 -25.00 28.67 5.81
CA GLN A 141 -25.82 29.37 6.82
C GLN A 141 -26.41 30.63 6.21
N VAL A 142 -27.58 31.01 6.72
CA VAL A 142 -28.27 32.23 6.34
C VAL A 142 -28.61 33.04 7.58
N LEU A 143 -28.31 34.33 7.52
CA LEU A 143 -28.67 35.35 8.49
C LEU A 143 -29.87 36.11 7.97
N LEU A 144 -30.90 36.24 8.81
CA LEU A 144 -32.10 37.02 8.50
C LEU A 144 -31.93 38.47 8.96
N SER A 145 -32.69 39.39 8.36
CA SER A 145 -32.78 40.79 8.82
C SER A 145 -33.27 40.95 10.27
N CYS A 146 -33.87 39.91 10.84
CA CYS A 146 -34.25 39.81 12.25
C CYS A 146 -33.17 39.17 13.14
N SER A 147 -31.90 39.19 12.72
CA SER A 147 -30.70 38.64 13.40
C SER A 147 -30.63 37.14 13.64
N HIS A 148 -31.68 36.37 13.34
CA HIS A 148 -31.68 34.91 13.50
C HIS A 148 -30.91 34.17 12.38
N VAL A 149 -30.26 33.06 12.76
CA VAL A 149 -29.44 32.22 11.87
C VAL A 149 -30.04 30.83 11.68
N PHE A 150 -30.03 30.33 10.44
CA PHE A 150 -30.50 28.98 10.08
C PHE A 150 -29.61 28.34 9.01
N HIS A 151 -29.72 27.02 8.80
CA HIS A 151 -29.20 26.42 7.58
C HIS A 151 -30.03 26.90 6.39
N ARG A 152 -29.37 27.18 5.26
CA ARG A 152 -30.05 27.55 4.01
C ARG A 152 -31.14 26.54 3.63
N ALA A 153 -30.82 25.25 3.71
CA ALA A 153 -31.74 24.17 3.38
C ALA A 153 -32.95 24.12 4.33
N CYS A 154 -32.73 24.29 5.64
CA CYS A 154 -33.79 24.28 6.64
C CYS A 154 -34.74 25.46 6.47
N LEU A 155 -34.21 26.67 6.23
CA LEU A 155 -35.04 27.84 5.97
C LEU A 155 -35.86 27.67 4.69
N GLN A 156 -35.24 27.18 3.61
CA GLN A 156 -35.94 26.93 2.35
C GLN A 156 -37.05 25.87 2.49
N ALA A 157 -36.82 24.82 3.27
CA ALA A 157 -37.84 23.81 3.56
C ALA A 157 -39.00 24.41 4.37
N PHE A 158 -38.69 25.25 5.36
CA PHE A 158 -39.70 25.95 6.15
C PHE A 158 -40.54 26.92 5.30
N GLU A 159 -39.91 27.72 4.43
CA GLU A 159 -40.60 28.63 3.51
C GLU A 159 -41.54 27.89 2.56
N LYS A 160 -41.10 26.74 2.03
CA LYS A 160 -41.92 25.87 1.16
C LYS A 160 -43.10 25.26 1.90
N PHE A 161 -42.92 24.89 3.18
CA PHE A 161 -43.99 24.30 3.99
C PHE A 161 -45.01 25.35 4.42
N ALA A 162 -44.55 26.51 4.89
CA ALA A 162 -45.41 27.60 5.37
C ALA A 162 -46.06 28.41 4.23
N ASN A 163 -45.55 28.28 2.99
CA ASN A 163 -45.89 29.11 1.82
C ASN A 163 -45.80 30.63 2.09
N LYS A 164 -45.03 31.03 3.11
CA LYS A 164 -44.88 32.43 3.57
C LYS A 164 -43.46 32.64 4.08
N LYS A 165 -42.81 33.74 3.65
CA LYS A 165 -41.52 34.19 4.19
C LYS A 165 -41.69 34.78 5.59
N THR A 166 -41.69 33.90 6.60
CA THR A 166 -41.89 34.20 8.03
C THR A 166 -40.75 33.64 8.85
N CYS A 167 -40.16 34.43 9.74
CA CYS A 167 -39.07 33.92 10.58
C CYS A 167 -39.60 32.83 11.54
N PRO A 168 -38.99 31.64 11.60
CA PRO A 168 -39.43 30.58 12.52
C PRO A 168 -39.39 30.97 14.00
N LEU A 169 -38.48 31.88 14.39
CA LEU A 169 -38.28 32.29 15.78
C LEU A 169 -39.17 33.48 16.16
N CYS A 170 -39.08 34.60 15.43
CA CYS A 170 -39.78 35.83 15.80
C CYS A 170 -41.01 36.15 14.95
N ARG A 171 -41.39 35.28 14.01
CA ARG A 171 -42.55 35.44 13.12
C ARG A 171 -42.59 36.74 12.32
N LYS A 172 -41.45 37.43 12.18
CA LYS A 172 -41.33 38.65 11.36
C LYS A 172 -41.56 38.28 9.89
N ASN A 173 -42.50 38.98 9.26
CA ASN A 173 -42.80 38.84 7.84
C ASN A 173 -41.78 39.59 6.99
N GLN A 174 -41.58 39.14 5.74
CA GLN A 174 -40.79 39.86 4.73
C GLN A 174 -39.37 40.24 5.20
N TYR A 175 -38.63 39.25 5.71
CA TYR A 175 -37.22 39.44 6.01
C TYR A 175 -36.35 39.39 4.75
N GLN A 176 -35.15 39.97 4.85
CA GLN A 176 -34.09 39.78 3.88
C GLN A 176 -33.12 38.71 4.39
N THR A 177 -32.44 38.05 3.46
CA THR A 177 -31.57 36.88 3.70
C THR A 177 -30.16 37.14 3.17
N ARG A 178 -29.16 36.91 4.01
CA ARG A 178 -27.74 36.99 3.66
C ARG A 178 -27.05 35.67 3.99
N VAL A 179 -26.26 35.14 3.06
CA VAL A 179 -25.44 33.95 3.33
C VAL A 179 -24.26 34.35 4.22
N ILE A 180 -24.06 33.61 5.30
CA ILE A 180 -22.94 33.78 6.23
C ILE A 180 -22.14 32.47 6.36
N HIS A 181 -20.88 32.58 6.79
CA HIS A 181 -19.98 31.44 6.98
C HIS A 181 -19.41 31.34 8.40
N ASP A 182 -19.98 32.08 9.37
CA ASP A 182 -19.45 32.16 10.73
C ASP A 182 -19.42 30.81 11.44
N GLY A 183 -20.48 29.99 11.37
CA GLY A 183 -20.48 28.65 11.97
C GLY A 183 -19.46 27.71 11.31
N ALA A 184 -19.19 27.87 10.01
CA ALA A 184 -18.16 27.09 9.32
C ALA A 184 -16.76 27.51 9.78
N ARG A 185 -16.53 28.80 10.00
CA ARG A 185 -15.28 29.30 10.60
C ARG A 185 -15.08 28.75 12.01
N LEU A 186 -16.11 28.80 12.86
CA LEU A 186 -16.08 28.23 14.21
C LEU A 186 -15.80 26.73 14.19
N PHE A 187 -16.44 25.98 13.29
CA PHE A 187 -16.22 24.54 13.13
C PHE A 187 -14.80 24.23 12.67
N LYS A 188 -14.23 24.98 11.71
CA LYS A 188 -12.83 24.86 11.29
C LYS A 188 -11.88 25.08 12.46
N VAL A 189 -12.13 26.09 13.30
CA VAL A 189 -11.33 26.35 14.52
C VAL A 189 -11.44 25.18 15.50
N LYS A 190 -12.65 24.68 15.81
CA LYS A 190 -12.86 23.49 16.66
C LYS A 190 -12.07 22.29 16.13
N CYS A 191 -12.12 22.03 14.83
CA CYS A 191 -11.39 20.94 14.19
C CYS A 191 -9.87 21.12 14.30
N ALA A 192 -9.37 22.33 14.02
CA ALA A 192 -7.95 22.66 14.15
C ALA A 192 -7.46 22.43 15.59
N THR A 193 -8.21 22.88 16.60
CA THR A 193 -7.87 22.65 18.01
C THR A 193 -7.80 21.16 18.36
N ARG A 194 -8.74 20.34 17.87
CA ARG A 194 -8.73 18.87 18.09
C ARG A 194 -7.50 18.21 17.46
N ILE A 195 -7.15 18.59 16.23
CA ILE A 195 -5.96 18.08 15.54
C ILE A 195 -4.71 18.50 16.29
N GLN A 196 -4.58 19.79 16.65
CA GLN A 196 -3.45 20.32 17.39
C GLN A 196 -3.28 19.64 18.75
N ALA A 197 -4.37 19.44 19.51
CA ALA A 197 -4.33 18.74 20.79
C ALA A 197 -3.88 17.28 20.63
N SER A 198 -4.39 16.59 19.61
CA SER A 198 -4.01 15.20 19.30
C SER A 198 -2.53 15.09 18.93
N TRP A 199 -2.04 16.02 18.12
CA TRP A 199 -0.63 16.11 17.72
C TRP A 199 0.29 16.42 18.90
N ARG A 200 -0.03 17.45 19.69
CA ARG A 200 0.72 17.79 20.91
C ARG A 200 0.79 16.59 21.86
N GLY A 201 -0.33 15.89 22.05
CA GLY A 201 -0.37 14.66 22.84
C GLY A 201 0.48 13.52 22.24
N HIS A 202 0.49 13.35 20.92
CA HIS A 202 1.33 12.36 20.24
C HIS A 202 2.83 12.64 20.46
N VAL A 203 3.26 13.90 20.27
CA VAL A 203 4.64 14.33 20.48
C VAL A 203 5.09 14.04 21.91
N VAL A 204 4.30 14.43 22.91
CA VAL A 204 4.60 14.19 24.33
C VAL A 204 4.65 12.69 24.63
N ARG A 205 3.72 11.88 24.12
CA ARG A 205 3.72 10.42 24.32
C ARG A 205 4.93 9.74 23.68
N LYS A 206 5.37 10.20 22.50
CA LYS A 206 6.57 9.71 21.84
C LYS A 206 7.81 9.99 22.69
N TRP A 207 7.98 11.25 23.08
CA TRP A 207 9.07 11.67 23.97
C TRP A 207 9.06 10.93 25.31
N TYR A 208 7.91 10.80 25.97
CA TYR A 208 7.77 10.10 27.24
C TYR A 208 8.09 8.60 27.13
N ARG A 209 7.75 7.97 25.99
CA ARG A 209 8.11 6.56 25.73
C ARG A 209 9.62 6.38 25.65
N ASP A 210 10.31 7.31 25.00
CA ASP A 210 11.77 7.29 24.89
C ASP A 210 12.42 7.57 26.26
N LEU A 211 11.89 8.53 27.02
CA LEU A 211 12.31 8.80 28.39
C LEU A 211 12.17 7.56 29.29
N ARG A 212 11.03 6.85 29.21
CA ARG A 212 10.78 5.62 29.98
C ARG A 212 11.71 4.46 29.58
N ARG A 213 12.34 4.52 28.41
CA ARG A 213 13.34 3.52 27.96
C ARG A 213 14.76 3.85 28.43
N THR A 214 15.07 5.11 28.70
CA THR A 214 16.43 5.56 29.03
C THR A 214 16.60 5.89 30.51
N VAL A 215 15.60 6.48 31.15
CA VAL A 215 15.69 6.95 32.53
C VAL A 215 15.01 5.96 33.49
N PRO A 216 15.71 5.50 34.54
CA PRO A 216 15.12 4.62 35.55
C PRO A 216 14.07 5.36 36.40
N PRO A 217 12.91 4.75 36.66
CA PRO A 217 11.89 5.32 37.56
C PRO A 217 12.39 5.50 39.00
N THR A 218 11.83 6.49 39.71
CA THR A 218 12.14 6.76 41.13
C THR A 218 11.58 5.67 42.06
N ASP A 219 10.39 5.15 41.75
CA ASP A 219 9.74 4.11 42.56
C ASP A 219 10.52 2.79 42.55
N ALA A 220 10.80 2.25 43.73
CA ALA A 220 11.61 1.04 43.89
C ALA A 220 11.08 -0.18 43.10
N LYS A 221 9.76 -0.39 43.08
CA LYS A 221 9.13 -1.51 42.35
C LYS A 221 9.24 -1.36 40.83
N LEU A 222 9.03 -0.15 40.30
CA LEU A 222 9.12 0.13 38.87
C LEU A 222 10.57 0.15 38.40
N ARG A 223 11.48 0.65 39.25
CA ARG A 223 12.93 0.60 39.04
C ARG A 223 13.44 -0.82 38.89
N ARG A 224 12.98 -1.76 39.75
CA ARG A 224 13.33 -3.18 39.63
C ARG A 224 12.93 -3.75 38.27
N LYS A 225 11.67 -3.55 37.85
CA LYS A 225 11.17 -4.00 36.54
C LYS A 225 11.92 -3.36 35.36
N PHE A 226 12.30 -2.09 35.48
CA PHE A 226 13.10 -1.41 34.46
C PHE A 226 14.46 -2.08 34.26
N PHE A 227 15.19 -2.33 35.36
CA PHE A 227 16.49 -2.98 35.29
C PHE A 227 16.40 -4.45 34.88
N GLU A 228 15.38 -5.17 35.32
CA GLU A 228 15.09 -6.53 34.88
C GLU A 228 14.95 -6.60 33.35
N GLY A 229 14.09 -5.76 32.76
CA GLY A 229 13.92 -5.71 31.30
C GLY A 229 15.21 -5.30 30.56
N LYS A 230 16.01 -4.38 31.13
CA LYS A 230 17.32 -4.01 30.58
C LYS A 230 18.32 -5.15 30.65
N PHE A 231 18.35 -5.89 31.74
CA PHE A 231 19.21 -7.06 31.89
C PHE A 231 18.84 -8.14 30.87
N THR A 232 17.54 -8.44 30.72
CA THR A 232 17.07 -9.37 29.68
C THR A 232 17.46 -8.91 28.27
N GLU A 233 17.37 -7.61 27.97
CA GLU A 233 17.80 -7.07 26.67
C GLU A 233 19.30 -7.30 26.44
N ILE A 234 20.13 -7.05 27.45
CA ILE A 234 21.59 -7.26 27.39
C ILE A 234 21.90 -8.75 27.25
N SER A 235 21.31 -9.61 28.09
CA SER A 235 21.49 -11.07 28.00
C SER A 235 21.08 -11.60 26.63
N ARG A 236 19.96 -11.13 26.07
CA ARG A 236 19.54 -11.52 24.72
C ARG A 236 20.55 -11.05 23.67
N ARG A 237 21.07 -9.82 23.77
CA ARG A 237 22.12 -9.33 22.85
C ARG A 237 23.39 -10.18 22.94
N ILE A 238 23.82 -10.54 24.15
CA ILE A 238 24.98 -11.41 24.39
C ILE A 238 24.74 -12.80 23.77
N LEU A 239 23.58 -13.40 24.04
CA LEU A 239 23.21 -14.69 23.46
C LEU A 239 23.16 -14.66 21.94
N CYS A 240 22.59 -13.60 21.35
CA CYS A 240 22.57 -13.42 19.90
C CYS A 240 23.97 -13.11 19.31
N SER A 241 24.90 -12.58 20.10
CA SER A 241 26.29 -12.35 19.67
C SER A 241 27.15 -13.61 19.78
N TYR A 242 26.74 -14.58 20.60
CA TYR A 242 27.42 -15.87 20.67
C TYR A 242 27.08 -16.66 19.41
N ASN A 243 28.10 -16.92 18.59
CA ASN A 243 27.96 -17.73 17.40
C ASN A 243 27.97 -19.21 17.78
N THR A 244 26.81 -19.79 18.08
CA THR A 244 26.66 -21.24 18.21
C THR A 244 26.36 -21.83 16.84
N ASN A 245 27.25 -21.64 15.86
CA ASN A 245 27.07 -22.23 14.52
C ASN A 245 27.43 -23.72 14.53
N ILE A 246 26.73 -24.46 15.39
CA ILE A 246 26.83 -25.91 15.52
C ILE A 246 26.41 -26.57 14.19
N GLU A 247 25.49 -25.94 13.46
CA GLU A 247 25.07 -26.36 12.13
C GLU A 247 26.21 -26.29 11.10
N GLU A 248 27.07 -25.26 11.14
CA GLU A 248 28.26 -25.20 10.28
C GLU A 248 29.24 -26.32 10.59
N LEU A 249 29.51 -26.59 11.88
CA LEU A 249 30.34 -27.72 12.29
C LEU A 249 29.74 -29.07 11.84
N PHE A 250 28.44 -29.29 11.99
CA PHE A 250 27.80 -30.52 11.51
C PHE A 250 27.83 -30.62 9.98
N SER A 251 27.66 -29.51 9.28
CA SER A 251 27.78 -29.49 7.81
C SER A 251 29.20 -29.81 7.34
N GLU A 252 30.24 -29.38 8.06
CA GLU A 252 31.63 -29.73 7.78
C GLU A 252 31.90 -31.22 8.04
N ILE A 253 31.35 -31.78 9.12
CA ILE A 253 31.44 -33.21 9.42
C ILE A 253 30.74 -34.03 8.33
N ASP A 254 29.52 -33.67 7.96
CA ASP A 254 28.77 -34.36 6.90
C ASP A 254 29.48 -34.24 5.55
N HIS A 255 30.08 -33.09 5.25
CA HIS A 255 30.89 -32.90 4.06
C HIS A 255 32.12 -33.82 4.05
N CYS A 256 32.85 -33.89 5.16
CA CYS A 256 33.97 -34.82 5.33
C CYS A 256 33.53 -36.29 5.15
N LEU A 257 32.39 -36.67 5.72
CA LEU A 257 31.85 -38.03 5.57
C LEU A 257 31.43 -38.33 4.14
N ALA A 258 30.82 -37.37 3.44
CA ALA A 258 30.44 -37.52 2.04
C ALA A 258 31.66 -37.71 1.13
N ILE A 259 32.75 -36.96 1.37
CA ILE A 259 34.02 -37.15 0.65
C ILE A 259 34.57 -38.55 0.89
N ASN A 260 34.65 -38.99 2.16
CA ASN A 260 35.16 -40.32 2.48
C ASN A 260 34.33 -41.44 1.83
N ARG A 261 33.00 -41.33 1.86
CA ARG A 261 32.10 -42.28 1.18
C ARG A 261 32.32 -42.29 -0.33
N SER A 262 32.48 -41.13 -0.95
CA SER A 262 32.78 -41.01 -2.39
C SER A 262 34.10 -41.67 -2.77
N VAL A 263 35.16 -41.50 -1.95
CA VAL A 263 36.44 -42.18 -2.17
C VAL A 263 36.29 -43.70 -2.08
N LEU A 264 35.54 -44.20 -1.09
CA LEU A 264 35.26 -45.63 -0.96
C LEU A 264 34.47 -46.16 -2.17
N GLN A 265 33.45 -45.43 -2.62
CA GLN A 265 32.67 -45.79 -3.81
C GLN A 265 33.53 -45.79 -5.10
N GLN A 266 34.44 -44.82 -5.26
CA GLN A 266 35.40 -44.81 -6.37
C GLN A 266 36.43 -45.95 -6.32
N LEU A 267 36.69 -46.52 -5.14
CA LEU A 267 37.50 -47.73 -5.03
C LEU A 267 36.67 -48.96 -5.38
N GLU A 268 35.39 -48.97 -4.99
CA GLU A 268 34.42 -50.01 -5.32
C GLU A 268 34.17 -50.11 -6.83
N ASP A 269 33.86 -49.00 -7.51
CA ASP A 269 33.63 -48.97 -8.96
C ASP A 269 34.85 -49.47 -9.76
N ARG A 270 36.06 -49.22 -9.24
CA ARG A 270 37.32 -49.61 -9.88
C ARG A 270 37.64 -51.09 -9.70
N CYS A 271 37.13 -51.72 -8.65
CA CYS A 271 37.34 -53.13 -8.34
C CYS A 271 36.15 -54.02 -8.75
N GLY A 272 34.96 -53.43 -8.94
CA GLY A 272 33.69 -54.11 -9.18
C GLY A 272 33.26 -54.24 -10.65
N HIS A 273 34.06 -53.79 -11.63
CA HIS A 273 33.69 -53.93 -13.04
C HIS A 273 33.58 -55.42 -13.42
N GLU A 274 32.36 -55.91 -13.72
CA GLU A 274 32.12 -57.30 -14.14
C GLU A 274 32.92 -57.65 -15.39
N LEU A 275 33.67 -58.74 -15.34
CA LEU A 275 34.49 -59.20 -16.46
C LEU A 275 33.63 -59.95 -17.48
N THR A 276 33.76 -59.58 -18.76
CA THR A 276 33.06 -60.28 -19.85
C THR A 276 33.67 -61.66 -20.11
N ASP A 277 32.91 -62.58 -20.72
CA ASP A 277 33.41 -63.94 -21.01
C ASP A 277 34.68 -63.94 -21.88
N GLY A 278 34.78 -63.02 -22.84
CA GLY A 278 35.99 -62.88 -23.66
C GLY A 278 37.21 -62.36 -22.90
N ASP A 279 37.03 -61.70 -21.76
CA ASP A 279 38.13 -61.31 -20.88
C ASP A 279 38.57 -62.47 -19.98
N TRP A 280 37.63 -63.32 -19.54
CA TRP A 280 37.95 -64.57 -18.83
C TRP A 280 38.77 -65.53 -19.68
N GLU A 281 38.49 -65.65 -20.98
CA GLU A 281 39.32 -66.46 -21.89
C GLU A 281 40.76 -65.94 -21.97
N LYS A 282 40.95 -64.63 -22.10
CA LYS A 282 42.30 -64.02 -22.08
C LYS A 282 43.02 -64.26 -20.75
N ILE A 283 42.29 -64.20 -19.64
CA ILE A 283 42.83 -64.44 -18.29
C ILE A 283 43.22 -65.91 -18.14
N GLN A 284 42.43 -66.84 -18.68
CA GLN A 284 42.73 -68.28 -18.67
C GLN A 284 43.99 -68.59 -19.48
N ILE A 285 44.14 -68.00 -20.67
CA ILE A 285 45.37 -68.15 -21.49
C ILE A 285 46.60 -67.62 -20.72
N ARG A 286 46.48 -66.48 -20.03
CA ARG A 286 47.57 -65.94 -19.18
C ARG A 286 47.89 -66.83 -18.00
N ALA A 287 46.89 -67.45 -17.37
CA ALA A 287 47.09 -68.36 -16.24
C ALA A 287 47.84 -69.64 -16.68
N LEU A 288 47.50 -70.19 -17.85
CA LEU A 288 48.21 -71.33 -18.43
C LEU A 288 49.70 -71.03 -18.67
N HIS A 289 50.01 -69.83 -19.17
CA HIS A 289 51.40 -69.41 -19.40
C HIS A 289 52.20 -69.19 -18.09
N ARG A 290 51.54 -69.09 -16.93
CA ARG A 290 52.22 -68.93 -15.64
C ARG A 290 52.66 -70.27 -15.02
N GLU A 291 52.27 -71.40 -15.60
CA GLU A 291 52.72 -72.76 -15.22
C GLU A 291 52.65 -73.02 -13.71
N THR A 292 51.54 -72.59 -13.07
CA THR A 292 51.33 -72.86 -11.64
C THR A 292 50.76 -74.27 -11.46
N HIS A 293 51.60 -75.21 -11.05
CA HIS A 293 51.23 -76.62 -10.88
C HIS A 293 50.72 -76.98 -9.48
N GLU A 294 50.84 -76.07 -8.51
CA GLU A 294 50.42 -76.25 -7.12
C GLU A 294 49.56 -75.09 -6.65
N CYS A 295 48.62 -75.38 -5.74
CA CYS A 295 47.79 -74.38 -5.09
C CYS A 295 48.62 -73.63 -4.04
N PRO A 296 48.85 -72.31 -4.17
CA PRO A 296 49.73 -71.58 -3.27
C PRO A 296 49.22 -71.45 -1.81
N ILE A 297 47.94 -71.74 -1.55
CA ILE A 297 47.35 -71.66 -0.20
C ILE A 297 47.65 -72.92 0.61
N CYS A 298 47.58 -74.09 -0.02
CA CYS A 298 47.73 -75.39 0.66
C CYS A 298 48.94 -76.20 0.17
N LEU A 299 49.68 -75.69 -0.82
CA LEU A 299 50.89 -76.28 -1.40
C LEU A 299 50.65 -77.70 -1.98
N THR A 300 49.43 -77.99 -2.44
CA THR A 300 49.08 -79.28 -3.07
C THR A 300 48.84 -79.12 -4.57
N PRO A 301 49.13 -80.13 -5.40
CA PRO A 301 49.08 -80.02 -6.86
C PRO A 301 47.66 -79.71 -7.37
N LEU A 302 47.58 -78.84 -8.38
CA LEU A 302 46.34 -78.51 -9.09
C LEU A 302 46.06 -79.57 -10.17
N PRO A 303 44.84 -80.14 -10.23
CA PRO A 303 44.51 -81.16 -11.23
C PRO A 303 44.60 -80.57 -12.64
N THR A 304 45.49 -81.11 -13.48
CA THR A 304 45.68 -80.61 -14.85
C THR A 304 44.64 -81.28 -15.77
N SER A 305 43.76 -80.51 -16.40
CA SER A 305 42.83 -81.01 -17.41
C SER A 305 43.59 -81.32 -18.71
N GLY A 306 44.35 -82.42 -18.70
CA GLY A 306 45.22 -82.76 -19.81
C GLY A 306 45.92 -84.11 -19.79
N ASP A 307 45.89 -84.88 -18.69
CA ASP A 307 46.56 -86.19 -18.65
C ASP A 307 45.58 -87.36 -18.50
N CYS A 308 44.90 -87.68 -19.60
CA CYS A 308 44.42 -89.03 -19.86
C CYS A 308 45.45 -89.79 -20.70
N ARG A 309 46.62 -90.09 -20.13
CA ARG A 309 47.49 -91.18 -20.58
C ARG A 309 48.10 -91.92 -19.39
N GLN A 310 47.34 -92.91 -18.96
CA GLN A 310 47.74 -94.23 -18.47
C GLN A 310 49.20 -94.38 -18.02
N ASP A 311 49.39 -94.53 -16.71
CA ASP A 311 50.14 -95.67 -16.16
C ASP A 311 49.51 -96.11 -14.82
N PRO A 312 49.35 -97.43 -14.55
CA PRO A 312 48.51 -97.92 -13.46
C PRO A 312 49.36 -98.46 -12.30
N VAL A 313 49.48 -97.71 -11.20
CA VAL A 313 49.91 -98.29 -9.92
C VAL A 313 49.15 -97.63 -8.75
N GLU A 314 48.48 -98.50 -8.01
CA GLU A 314 47.91 -98.36 -6.65
C GLU A 314 46.71 -97.44 -6.42
N MET A 315 45.56 -98.11 -6.24
CA MET A 315 44.35 -97.59 -5.62
C MET A 315 44.61 -97.11 -4.20
N LEU A 316 44.11 -95.92 -3.86
CA LEU A 316 43.48 -95.64 -2.56
C LEU A 316 42.71 -94.32 -2.62
N CYS A 317 41.42 -94.40 -2.26
CA CYS A 317 40.47 -93.31 -2.05
C CYS A 317 40.14 -92.44 -3.26
N GLY A 318 38.86 -92.42 -3.63
CA GLY A 318 38.29 -91.43 -4.53
C GLY A 318 38.65 -90.02 -4.04
N GLN A 319 39.60 -89.40 -4.71
CA GLN A 319 39.87 -87.98 -4.55
C GLN A 319 38.64 -87.28 -5.16
N PRO A 320 37.84 -86.53 -4.37
CA PRO A 320 36.85 -85.67 -4.99
C PRO A 320 37.62 -84.76 -5.93
N SER A 321 37.20 -84.68 -7.19
CA SER A 321 37.70 -83.70 -8.15
C SER A 321 37.64 -82.34 -7.46
N ARG A 322 38.80 -81.81 -7.03
CA ARG A 322 38.85 -80.55 -6.32
C ARG A 322 38.60 -79.47 -7.36
N GLU A 323 37.43 -78.84 -7.29
CA GLU A 323 37.08 -77.72 -8.15
C GLU A 323 38.18 -76.65 -8.09
N MET A 324 38.58 -76.16 -9.26
CA MET A 324 39.57 -75.10 -9.37
C MET A 324 38.87 -73.77 -9.56
N VAL A 325 39.50 -72.72 -9.06
CA VAL A 325 39.02 -71.36 -9.20
C VAL A 325 40.10 -70.51 -9.84
N LEU A 326 39.73 -69.86 -10.93
CA LEU A 326 40.53 -68.85 -11.60
C LEU A 326 40.12 -67.47 -11.10
N LEU A 327 41.11 -66.68 -10.69
CA LEU A 327 40.92 -65.29 -10.30
C LEU A 327 41.17 -64.35 -11.48
N SER A 328 40.52 -63.18 -11.46
CA SER A 328 40.72 -62.12 -12.45
C SER A 328 42.18 -61.67 -12.60
N CYS A 329 43.00 -61.85 -11.56
CA CYS A 329 44.44 -61.61 -11.57
C CYS A 329 45.27 -62.75 -12.21
N SER A 330 44.64 -63.70 -12.90
CA SER A 330 45.25 -64.88 -13.55
C SER A 330 45.98 -65.84 -12.59
N HIS A 331 45.50 -65.95 -11.35
CA HIS A 331 45.99 -66.93 -10.38
C HIS A 331 44.95 -68.03 -10.15
N VAL A 332 45.40 -69.26 -9.93
CA VAL A 332 44.55 -70.44 -9.78
C VAL A 332 44.71 -71.05 -8.39
N PHE A 333 43.60 -71.41 -7.76
CA PHE A 333 43.54 -72.03 -6.44
C PHE A 333 42.52 -73.16 -6.41
N HIS A 334 42.59 -74.04 -5.42
CA HIS A 334 41.46 -74.90 -5.07
C HIS A 334 40.31 -74.04 -4.55
N HIS A 335 39.08 -74.34 -4.99
CA HIS A 335 37.88 -73.63 -4.58
C HIS A 335 37.74 -73.57 -3.06
N THR A 336 37.90 -74.72 -2.40
CA THR A 336 37.79 -74.86 -0.95
C THR A 336 38.86 -74.09 -0.19
N CYS A 337 40.09 -74.03 -0.70
CA CYS A 337 41.18 -73.27 -0.07
C CYS A 337 40.95 -71.76 -0.17
N LEU A 338 40.45 -71.29 -1.31
CA LEU A 338 40.11 -69.88 -1.49
C LEU A 338 38.91 -69.48 -0.62
N LEU A 339 37.86 -70.31 -0.58
CA LEU A 339 36.69 -70.09 0.27
C LEU A 339 37.07 -69.97 1.76
N ALA A 340 37.89 -70.90 2.27
CA ALA A 340 38.35 -70.86 3.65
C ALA A 340 39.15 -69.58 3.97
N LEU A 341 39.92 -69.09 2.99
CA LEU A 341 40.67 -67.84 3.13
C LEU A 341 39.74 -66.61 3.12
N GLU A 342 38.71 -66.61 2.27
CA GLU A 342 37.69 -65.56 2.21
C GLU A 342 36.91 -65.51 3.54
N GLU A 343 36.49 -66.64 4.08
CA GLU A 343 35.79 -66.75 5.37
C GLU A 343 36.63 -66.24 6.54
N PHE A 344 37.93 -66.55 6.56
CA PHE A 344 38.84 -66.04 7.59
C PHE A 344 39.06 -64.53 7.50
N SER A 345 38.90 -63.95 6.30
CA SER A 345 39.10 -62.52 6.04
C SER A 345 37.86 -61.67 6.35
N LEU A 346 36.76 -62.25 6.84
CA LEU A 346 35.53 -61.56 7.20
C LEU A 346 35.68 -60.76 8.51
N GLY A 347 36.46 -59.69 8.47
CA GLY A 347 36.20 -58.50 9.29
C GLY A 347 35.24 -57.60 8.51
N ASP A 348 34.00 -57.49 8.98
CA ASP A 348 32.87 -56.76 8.41
C ASP A 348 33.18 -55.67 7.38
N SER A 349 32.50 -55.76 6.23
CA SER A 349 32.12 -54.68 5.29
C SER A 349 32.94 -54.42 4.02
N SER A 350 33.96 -55.23 3.66
CA SER A 350 34.60 -55.07 2.33
C SER A 350 34.01 -56.05 1.30
N PRO A 351 33.32 -55.58 0.23
CA PRO A 351 32.80 -56.44 -0.84
C PRO A 351 33.88 -57.03 -1.76
N PHE A 352 35.17 -56.80 -1.47
CA PHE A 352 36.29 -57.20 -2.31
C PHE A 352 37.27 -58.08 -1.56
N HIS A 353 37.53 -59.27 -2.10
CA HIS A 353 38.61 -60.14 -1.62
C HIS A 353 39.91 -59.84 -2.38
N ALA A 354 41.03 -59.84 -1.67
CA ALA A 354 42.36 -59.60 -2.23
C ALA A 354 43.10 -60.92 -2.47
N CYS A 355 43.75 -61.05 -3.62
CA CYS A 355 44.44 -62.28 -3.98
C CYS A 355 45.65 -62.50 -3.04
N PRO A 356 45.86 -63.70 -2.48
CA PRO A 356 46.98 -63.94 -1.57
C PRO A 356 48.36 -63.74 -2.22
N LEU A 357 48.46 -63.89 -3.56
CA LEU A 357 49.72 -63.74 -4.29
C LEU A 357 50.03 -62.29 -4.66
N CYS A 358 49.09 -61.58 -5.29
CA CYS A 358 49.35 -60.23 -5.83
C CYS A 358 48.62 -59.11 -5.09
N ARG A 359 47.81 -59.45 -4.07
CA ARG A 359 47.01 -58.51 -3.25
C ARG A 359 46.02 -57.64 -4.05
N SER A 360 45.82 -57.93 -5.32
CA SER A 360 44.83 -57.25 -6.15
C SER A 360 43.43 -57.75 -5.80
N CYS A 361 42.43 -56.86 -5.83
CA CYS A 361 41.03 -57.26 -5.75
C CYS A 361 40.70 -58.19 -6.91
N TYR A 362 39.97 -59.27 -6.64
CA TYR A 362 39.64 -60.25 -7.65
C TYR A 362 38.15 -60.55 -7.78
N GLN A 363 37.75 -60.90 -8.99
CA GLN A 363 36.57 -61.71 -9.26
C GLN A 363 37.02 -63.16 -9.45
N LYS A 364 36.12 -64.12 -9.21
CA LYS A 364 36.42 -65.55 -9.29
C LYS A 364 35.49 -66.25 -10.29
N LYS A 365 36.06 -67.15 -11.09
CA LYS A 365 35.34 -68.05 -11.99
C LYS A 365 35.72 -69.48 -11.62
N ILE A 366 34.71 -70.30 -11.29
CA ILE A 366 34.90 -71.72 -11.04
C ILE A 366 35.16 -72.37 -12.40
N LEU A 367 36.26 -73.11 -12.49
CA LEU A 367 36.59 -73.91 -13.65
C LEU A 367 35.98 -75.29 -13.42
N GLU A 368 34.91 -75.59 -14.15
CA GLU A 368 34.41 -76.96 -14.25
C GLU A 368 35.40 -77.78 -15.10
N CYS A 369 35.85 -78.91 -14.56
CA CYS A 369 36.80 -79.82 -15.21
C CYS A 369 36.15 -80.68 -16.29
#